data_AF-A0A3C0W2K6-F1
#
_entry.id   AF-A0A3C0W2K6-F1
#
_cell.length_a   1.000
_cell.length_b   1.000
_cell.length_c   1.000
_cell.angle_alpha   90.00
_cell.angle_beta   90.00
_cell.angle_gamma   90.00
#
_symmetry.space_group_name_H-M   'P 1'
#
loop_
_entity.id
_entity.type
_entity.pdbx_description
1 polymer ?
#
loop_
_entity_poly.entity_id
_entity_poly.type
_entity_poly.pdbx_seq_one_letter_code
_entity_poly.pdbx_strand_id
1 'polypeptide(L)'
;PIALIRDGDPIVIDVTNRRIDVLVDLEARRADFAPNRIRPAQGVFAKYRAAVASASQGAVTIPNPPPAQVPADLAARSTENAAS
;
A
#
# COMPACT_ATOMS: atom_id res chain seq x y z
N PRO A 1 -2.15 0.17 5.11
CA PRO A 1 -3.22 0.92 5.83
C PRO A 1 -4.64 0.46 5.50
N ILE A 2 -4.95 0.18 4.23
CA ILE A 2 -6.32 -0.13 3.78
C ILE A 2 -7.04 -1.24 4.56
N ALA A 3 -6.32 -2.25 5.05
CA ALA A 3 -6.89 -3.35 5.82
C ALA A 3 -7.40 -2.98 7.24
N LEU A 4 -7.11 -1.76 7.71
CA LEU A 4 -7.47 -1.25 9.05
C LEU A 4 -8.76 -0.41 9.04
N ILE A 5 -9.28 -0.12 7.85
CA ILE A 5 -10.48 0.69 7.65
C ILE A 5 -11.71 -0.13 8.06
N ARG A 6 -12.71 0.54 8.62
CA ARG A 6 -14.00 -0.01 9.03
C ARG A 6 -15.13 0.77 8.34
N ASP A 7 -16.30 0.16 8.25
CA ASP A 7 -17.48 0.81 7.69
C ASP A 7 -17.81 2.11 8.44
N GLY A 8 -18.09 3.17 7.68
CA GLY A 8 -18.35 4.51 8.23
C GLY A 8 -17.12 5.38 8.43
N ASP A 9 -15.89 4.87 8.22
CA ASP A 9 -14.70 5.72 8.28
C ASP A 9 -14.70 6.76 7.15
N PRO A 10 -14.51 8.05 7.44
CA PRO A 10 -14.40 9.09 6.43
C PRO A 10 -13.09 8.97 5.62
N ILE A 11 -13.23 8.92 4.30
CA ILE A 11 -12.12 8.88 3.34
C ILE A 11 -12.19 10.14 2.47
N VAL A 12 -11.05 10.83 2.33
CA VAL A 12 -10.90 11.98 1.44
C VAL A 12 -10.08 11.56 0.23
N ILE A 13 -10.63 11.80 -0.96
CA ILE A 13 -9.92 11.62 -2.23
C ILE A 13 -9.72 13.01 -2.84
N ASP A 14 -8.47 13.46 -2.84
CA ASP A 14 -8.07 14.73 -3.43
C ASP A 14 -7.25 14.45 -4.69
N VAL A 15 -7.93 14.49 -5.83
CA VAL A 15 -7.30 14.22 -7.14
C VAL A 15 -6.30 15.31 -7.50
N THR A 16 -6.62 16.58 -7.18
CA THR A 16 -5.78 17.73 -7.50
C THR A 16 -4.42 17.63 -6.82
N ASN A 17 -4.40 17.25 -5.54
CA ASN A 17 -3.18 17.07 -4.77
C ASN A 17 -2.62 15.64 -4.81
N ARG A 18 -3.25 14.73 -5.57
CA ARG A 18 -2.88 13.31 -5.69
C ARG A 18 -2.79 12.59 -4.34
N ARG A 19 -3.77 12.85 -3.47
CA ARG A 19 -3.84 12.29 -2.12
C ARG A 19 -5.09 11.45 -1.90
N ILE A 20 -4.92 10.42 -1.08
CA ILE A 20 -6.01 9.63 -0.52
C ILE A 20 -5.72 9.52 0.97
N ASP A 21 -6.60 10.11 1.79
CA ASP A 21 -6.45 10.19 3.23
C ASP A 21 -7.65 9.53 3.93
N VAL A 22 -7.40 8.96 5.10
CA VAL A 22 -8.45 8.44 5.99
C VAL A 22 -8.44 9.32 7.24
N LEU A 23 -9.58 9.90 7.59
CA LEU A 23 -9.66 10.87 8.71
C LEU A 23 -9.92 10.18 10.07
N VAL A 24 -9.25 9.04 10.30
CA VAL A 24 -9.27 8.31 11.58
C VAL A 24 -7.87 7.84 11.95
N ASP A 25 -7.61 7.65 13.24
CA ASP A 25 -6.37 7.05 13.70
C ASP A 25 -6.36 5.53 13.41
N LEU A 26 -5.57 5.14 12.41
CA LEU A 26 -5.40 3.74 12.02
C LEU A 26 -4.34 3.03 12.88
N GLU A 27 -3.41 3.73 13.50
CA GLU A 27 -2.34 3.09 14.28
C GLU A 27 -2.90 2.48 15.56
N ALA A 28 -3.86 3.16 16.21
CA ALA A 28 -4.60 2.58 17.33
C ALA A 28 -5.31 1.25 16.97
N ARG A 29 -5.68 1.05 15.70
CA ARG A 29 -6.37 -0.16 15.23
C ARG A 29 -5.41 -1.27 14.78
N ARG A 30 -4.12 -0.96 14.63
CA ARG A 30 -3.12 -1.92 14.15
C ARG A 30 -2.87 -3.03 15.17
N ALA A 31 -2.96 -2.73 16.46
CA ALA A 31 -2.74 -3.70 17.53
C ALA A 31 -3.72 -4.88 17.47
N ASP A 32 -4.99 -4.60 17.13
CA ASP A 32 -6.06 -5.61 17.07
C ASP A 32 -6.23 -6.23 15.67
N PHE A 33 -5.40 -5.83 14.70
CA PHE A 33 -5.57 -6.29 13.33
C PHE A 33 -5.10 -7.75 13.17
N ALA A 34 -6.07 -8.63 12.93
CA ALA A 34 -5.82 -9.98 12.45
C ALA A 34 -6.17 -10.09 10.96
N PRO A 35 -5.23 -10.49 10.09
CA PRO A 35 -5.53 -10.69 8.68
C PRO A 35 -6.58 -11.80 8.50
N ASN A 36 -7.56 -11.57 7.62
CA ASN A 36 -8.62 -12.53 7.37
C ASN A 36 -8.04 -13.87 6.89
N ARG A 37 -8.68 -14.99 7.29
CA ARG A 37 -8.23 -16.32 6.90
C ARG A 37 -8.33 -16.47 5.39
N ILE A 38 -7.18 -16.58 4.74
CA ILE A 38 -7.12 -16.72 3.29
C ILE A 38 -7.29 -18.20 2.93
N ARG A 39 -8.14 -18.48 1.93
CA ARG A 39 -8.28 -19.84 1.40
C ARG A 39 -6.94 -20.34 0.85
N PRO A 40 -6.61 -21.64 1.00
CA PRO A 40 -5.44 -22.22 0.36
C PRO A 40 -5.55 -22.04 -1.17
N ALA A 41 -4.47 -21.57 -1.79
CA ALA A 41 -4.35 -21.54 -3.24
C ALA A 41 -3.60 -22.79 -3.70
N GLN A 42 -3.87 -23.24 -4.93
CA GLN A 42 -3.19 -24.38 -5.55
C GLN A 42 -2.68 -24.02 -6.95
N GLY A 43 -1.81 -24.87 -7.50
CA GLY A 43 -1.29 -24.73 -8.86
C GLY A 43 -0.64 -23.36 -9.11
N VAL A 44 -1.01 -22.73 -10.23
CA VAL A 44 -0.46 -21.43 -10.63
C VAL A 44 -0.76 -20.31 -9.63
N PHE A 45 -1.92 -20.33 -8.96
CA PHE A 45 -2.28 -19.30 -7.98
C PHE A 45 -1.47 -19.41 -6.68
N ALA A 46 -1.08 -20.63 -6.28
CA ALA A 46 -0.15 -20.82 -5.16
C ALA A 46 1.21 -20.19 -5.46
N LYS A 47 1.73 -20.42 -6.68
CA LYS A 47 3.01 -19.84 -7.13
C LYS A 47 2.93 -18.32 -7.22
N TYR A 48 1.89 -17.78 -7.86
CA TYR A 48 1.68 -16.34 -7.98
C TYR A 48 1.61 -15.65 -6.63
N ARG A 49 0.79 -16.17 -5.71
CA ARG A 49 0.64 -15.61 -4.36
C ARG A 49 1.94 -15.60 -3.57
N ALA A 50 2.78 -16.63 -3.76
CA ALA A 50 4.06 -16.72 -3.08
C ALA A 50 5.12 -15.75 -3.65
N ALA A 51 4.98 -15.32 -4.91
CA ALA A 51 6.02 -14.60 -5.63
C ALA A 51 5.69 -13.14 -5.97
N VAL A 52 4.43 -12.73 -5.95
CA VAL A 52 4.01 -11.40 -6.41
C VAL A 52 4.50 -10.29 -5.48
N ALA A 53 5.16 -9.29 -6.07
CA ALA A 53 5.59 -8.06 -5.40
C ALA A 53 4.46 -7.03 -5.28
N SER A 54 4.71 -5.92 -4.57
CA SER A 54 3.76 -4.82 -4.48
C SER A 54 3.38 -4.27 -5.86
N ALA A 55 2.14 -3.80 -6.02
CA ALA A 55 1.71 -3.08 -7.21
C ALA A 55 2.52 -1.79 -7.44
N SER A 56 2.99 -1.13 -6.38
CA SER A 56 3.91 0.02 -6.49
C SER A 56 5.28 -0.35 -7.06
N GLN A 57 5.61 -1.63 -7.11
CA GLN A 57 6.82 -2.18 -7.73
C GLN A 57 6.50 -2.85 -9.08
N GLY A 58 5.28 -2.71 -9.60
CA GLY A 58 4.83 -3.31 -10.86
C GLY A 58 4.26 -4.72 -10.75
N ALA A 59 4.02 -5.24 -9.55
CA ALA A 59 3.46 -6.58 -9.31
C ALA A 59 4.21 -7.72 -10.02
N VAL A 60 5.53 -7.59 -10.13
CA VAL A 60 6.41 -8.60 -10.74
C VAL A 60 6.47 -9.87 -9.89
N THR A 61 6.86 -10.99 -10.50
CA THR A 61 6.99 -12.31 -9.85
C THR A 61 8.43 -12.83 -9.85
N ILE A 62 9.40 -11.92 -9.99
CA ILE A 62 10.84 -12.23 -9.96
C ILE A 62 11.38 -12.13 -8.52
N PRO A 63 12.43 -12.89 -8.17
CA PRO A 63 13.16 -12.69 -6.92
C PRO A 63 13.73 -11.27 -6.83
N ASN A 64 13.68 -10.66 -5.64
CA ASN A 64 14.18 -9.30 -5.36
C ASN A 64 13.62 -8.22 -6.32
N PRO A 65 12.35 -7.81 -6.14
CA PRO A 65 11.72 -6.82 -7.01
C PRO A 65 12.39 -5.43 -6.90
N PRO A 66 12.28 -4.59 -7.94
CA PRO A 66 12.77 -3.21 -7.91
C PRO A 66 12.10 -2.43 -6.76
N PRO A 67 12.72 -1.37 -6.23
CA PRO A 67 12.11 -0.54 -5.19
C PRO A 67 10.77 0.05 -5.66
N ALA A 68 9.91 0.42 -4.70
CA ALA A 68 8.63 1.04 -5.01
C ALA A 68 8.84 2.30 -5.87
N GLN A 69 8.07 2.43 -6.94
CA GLN A 69 8.07 3.60 -7.79
C GLN A 69 7.56 4.79 -6.98
N VAL A 70 8.40 5.81 -6.87
CA VAL A 70 8.02 7.08 -6.25
C VAL A 70 7.51 7.99 -7.38
N PRO A 71 6.28 8.53 -7.28
CA PRO A 71 5.81 9.54 -8.23
C PRO A 71 6.82 10.69 -8.33
N ALA A 72 7.11 11.14 -9.56
CA ALA A 72 8.16 12.14 -9.81
C ALA A 72 7.94 13.45 -9.03
N ASP A 73 6.68 13.84 -8.84
CA ASP A 73 6.28 15.00 -8.05
C ASP A 73 6.51 14.83 -6.54
N LEU A 74 6.37 13.62 -6.02
CA LEU A 74 6.68 13.32 -4.62
C LEU A 74 8.19 13.32 -4.37
N ALA A 75 8.96 12.76 -5.30
CA ALA A 75 10.42 12.75 -5.26
C ALA A 75 11.02 14.17 -5.27
N ALA A 76 10.46 15.07 -6.09
CA ALA A 76 10.87 16.47 -6.15
C ALA A 76 10.65 17.19 -4.81
N ARG A 77 9.48 17.01 -4.17
CA ARG A 77 9.14 17.63 -2.87
C ARG A 77 10.00 17.13 -1.71
N SER A 78 10.39 15.85 -1.71
CA SER A 78 11.30 15.33 -0.69
C SER A 78 12.72 15.89 -0.78
N THR A 79 13.15 16.30 -1.99
CA THR A 79 14.49 16.89 -2.19
C THR A 79 14.52 18.36 -1.76
N GLU A 80 13.44 19.11 -1.99
CA GLU A 80 13.28 20.49 -1.51
C GLU A 80 13.23 20.56 0.02
N ASN A 81 12.47 19.66 0.68
CA ASN A 81 12.31 19.69 2.14
C ASN A 81 13.54 19.19 2.91
N ALA A 82 14.49 18.52 2.24
CA ALA A 82 15.76 18.06 2.83
C ALA A 82 16.90 19.10 2.68
N ALA A 83 16.69 20.15 1.89
CA ALA A 83 17.63 21.24 1.67
C ALA A 83 17.34 22.49 2.53
N SER A 84 16.33 22.42 3.41
CA SER A 84 15.98 23.42 4.44
C SER A 84 16.17 22.83 5.83
#